data_AF-A0A3D5EI92-F1
#
_entry.id   AF-A0A3D5EI92-F1
#
_cell.length_a   1.000
_cell.length_b   1.000
_cell.length_c   1.000
_cell.angle_alpha   90.00
_cell.angle_beta   90.00
_cell.angle_gamma   90.00
#
_symmetry.space_group_name_H-M   'P 1'
#
loop_
_entity.id
_entity.type
_entity.pdbx_description
1 polymer ?
#
loop_
_entity_poly.entity_id
_entity_poly.type
_entity_poly.pdbx_seq_one_letter_code
_entity_poly.pdbx_strand_id
1 'polypeptide(L)'
;MLSFFSKSLAAKMSLAMALVLIAMSVSYLIMNQRLKTIEDSFNDIASISNYSVDILKINKDIVEMQRDISVYGASGSAPVFKKIMVNFDSIESRLAEITLKNTVGRTKAHINGMTQLVSRYGDNLKVLKLRFTQRNNLIEKELPQIYLNAVLLLDDLKTKTINTNDKLLIAEYLNLWHVLHHDAIQFLTKKEYAKRASVEKILDTLSENGADNTKFEKMLNFVSHYRVVFSKSVQANRNYLSLVNVVMAGDAIEFSTLANSLREDSLTQLKQIKRNAQQAVTMTESILNVLALMVVIYIVALSLFFHLQITRGIKRLTNSFTHFLDGDLEAPIYDLKRKDEIGILAKAANKFRELSKDLSEAKQSAEHTTKVKSEFLANMSHEIRTPMNGILGMARQMSRTTLTQNATPHTVFRCKLISDY
;
A
#
# COMPACT_ATOMS: atom_id res chain seq x y z
N MET A 1 -2.42 -30.63 33.51
CA MET A 1 -3.53 -29.97 32.77
C MET A 1 -3.95 -30.77 31.52
N LEU A 2 -3.03 -31.26 30.67
CA LEU A 2 -3.36 -32.06 29.47
C LEU A 2 -4.11 -33.40 29.71
N SER A 3 -3.96 -34.06 30.87
CA SER A 3 -4.62 -35.35 31.14
C SER A 3 -6.10 -35.23 31.56
N PHE A 4 -6.57 -34.03 31.92
CA PHE A 4 -7.98 -33.77 32.21
C PHE A 4 -8.75 -33.51 30.92
N PHE A 5 -8.14 -32.76 29.98
CA PHE A 5 -8.70 -32.50 28.65
C PHE A 5 -8.87 -33.75 27.78
N SER A 6 -8.10 -34.81 28.00
CA SER A 6 -8.23 -36.05 27.22
C SER A 6 -9.45 -36.90 27.60
N LYS A 7 -10.07 -36.65 28.75
CA LYS A 7 -11.17 -37.49 29.29
C LYS A 7 -12.57 -36.97 28.99
N SER A 8 -12.80 -35.65 29.00
CA SER A 8 -14.12 -35.06 28.72
C SER A 8 -14.31 -34.71 27.25
N LEU A 9 -15.49 -35.02 26.70
CA LEU A 9 -15.91 -34.65 25.35
C LEU A 9 -16.05 -33.13 25.21
N ALA A 10 -16.64 -32.46 26.20
CA ALA A 10 -16.77 -31.01 26.23
C ALA A 10 -15.40 -30.31 26.23
N ALA A 11 -14.44 -30.85 26.98
CA ALA A 11 -13.07 -30.34 27.01
C ALA A 11 -12.40 -30.46 25.63
N LYS A 12 -12.59 -31.56 24.90
CA LYS A 12 -12.09 -31.73 23.51
C LYS A 12 -12.72 -30.75 22.54
N MET A 13 -14.04 -30.50 22.63
CA MET A 13 -14.73 -29.52 21.80
C MET A 13 -14.22 -28.09 22.06
N SER A 14 -14.04 -27.71 23.34
CA SER A 14 -13.53 -26.39 23.71
C SER A 14 -12.11 -26.15 23.21
N LEU A 15 -11.22 -27.16 23.31
CA LEU A 15 -9.86 -27.08 22.81
C LEU A 15 -9.82 -26.93 21.28
N ALA A 16 -10.66 -27.68 20.56
CA ALA A 16 -10.76 -27.58 19.12
C ALA A 16 -11.26 -26.20 18.66
N MET A 17 -12.24 -25.63 19.35
CA MET A 17 -12.75 -24.29 19.06
C MET A 17 -11.69 -23.21 19.36
N ALA A 18 -10.93 -23.36 20.44
CA ALA A 18 -9.82 -22.48 20.77
C ALA A 18 -8.74 -22.48 19.68
N LEU A 19 -8.40 -23.64 19.11
CA LEU A 19 -7.43 -23.73 18.01
C LEU A 19 -7.89 -22.99 16.75
N VAL A 20 -9.18 -23.05 16.42
CA VAL A 20 -9.75 -22.27 15.30
C VAL A 20 -9.64 -20.77 15.56
N LEU A 21 -9.98 -20.31 16.76
CA LEU A 21 -9.88 -18.88 17.14
C LEU A 21 -8.42 -18.38 17.11
N ILE A 22 -7.47 -19.21 17.51
CA ILE A 22 -6.03 -18.88 17.40
C ILE A 22 -5.63 -18.74 15.93
N ALA A 23 -6.03 -19.67 15.06
CA ALA A 23 -5.74 -19.60 13.63
C ALA A 23 -6.33 -18.33 12.99
N MET A 24 -7.57 -17.97 13.33
CA MET A 24 -8.20 -16.73 12.87
C MET A 24 -7.48 -15.48 13.39
N SER A 25 -7.04 -15.48 14.64
CA SER A 25 -6.29 -14.36 15.23
C SER A 25 -4.93 -14.17 14.56
N VAL A 26 -4.21 -15.26 14.26
CA VAL A 26 -2.95 -15.22 13.51
C VAL A 26 -3.17 -14.66 12.11
N SER A 27 -4.23 -15.11 11.42
CA SER A 27 -4.61 -14.60 10.10
C SER A 27 -4.89 -13.09 10.11
N TYR A 28 -5.59 -12.61 11.14
CA TYR A 28 -5.87 -11.18 11.32
C TYR A 28 -4.59 -10.37 11.56
N LEU A 29 -3.67 -10.85 12.41
CA LEU A 29 -2.40 -10.16 12.68
C LEU A 29 -1.53 -10.04 11.43
N ILE A 30 -1.45 -11.09 10.61
CA ILE A 30 -0.74 -11.07 9.33
C ILE A 30 -1.32 -10.00 8.41
N MET A 31 -2.65 -9.94 8.28
CA MET A 31 -3.32 -8.92 7.44
C MET A 31 -3.01 -7.49 7.94
N ASN A 32 -3.09 -7.26 9.25
CA ASN A 32 -2.88 -5.94 9.82
C ASN A 32 -1.43 -5.43 9.61
N GLN A 33 -0.42 -6.29 9.81
CA GLN A 33 0.97 -5.93 9.53
C GLN A 33 1.17 -5.59 8.04
N ARG A 34 0.46 -6.28 7.14
CA ARG A 34 0.57 -6.06 5.70
C ARG A 34 -0.06 -4.74 5.25
N LEU A 35 -1.21 -4.38 5.80
CA LEU A 35 -1.83 -3.06 5.58
C LEU A 35 -0.85 -1.93 5.93
N LYS A 36 -0.12 -2.06 7.03
CA LYS A 36 0.90 -1.08 7.43
C LYS A 36 2.06 -0.98 6.43
N THR A 37 2.61 -2.09 5.96
CA THR A 37 3.68 -2.06 4.95
C THR A 37 3.22 -1.43 3.63
N ILE A 38 1.95 -1.64 3.25
CA ILE A 38 1.35 -1.01 2.07
C ILE A 38 1.23 0.50 2.29
N GLU A 39 0.78 0.94 3.46
CA GLU A 39 0.70 2.36 3.82
C GLU A 39 2.08 3.04 3.77
N ASP A 40 3.11 2.43 4.34
CA ASP A 40 4.49 2.92 4.27
C ASP A 40 4.95 3.06 2.80
N SER A 41 4.65 2.05 1.97
CA SER A 41 4.97 2.09 0.53
C SER A 41 4.22 3.21 -0.22
N PHE A 42 2.99 3.53 0.18
CA PHE A 42 2.23 4.66 -0.39
C PHE A 42 2.85 6.01 -0.01
N ASN A 43 3.33 6.15 1.22
CA ASN A 43 4.03 7.36 1.67
C ASN A 43 5.35 7.57 0.89
N ASP A 44 6.10 6.50 0.66
CA ASP A 44 7.30 6.53 -0.19
C ASP A 44 6.97 6.94 -1.63
N ILE A 45 5.89 6.40 -2.22
CA ILE A 45 5.43 6.79 -3.56
C ILE A 45 5.07 8.28 -3.63
N ALA A 46 4.34 8.79 -2.65
CA ALA A 46 3.91 10.18 -2.61
C ALA A 46 5.11 11.13 -2.51
N SER A 47 6.07 10.84 -1.63
CA SER A 47 7.28 11.65 -1.48
C SER A 47 8.15 11.65 -2.76
N ILE A 48 8.35 10.47 -3.37
CA ILE A 48 9.11 10.32 -4.63
C ILE A 48 8.46 11.09 -5.78
N SER A 49 7.13 10.97 -5.91
CA SER A 49 6.37 11.66 -6.94
C SER A 49 6.45 13.18 -6.79
N ASN A 50 6.30 13.69 -5.57
CA ASN A 50 6.22 15.13 -5.31
C ASN A 50 7.51 15.87 -5.68
N TYR A 51 8.67 15.43 -5.18
CA TYR A 51 9.93 16.11 -5.51
C TYR A 51 10.26 15.98 -7.00
N SER A 52 9.94 14.84 -7.64
CA SER A 52 10.21 14.62 -9.06
C SER A 52 9.39 15.58 -9.93
N VAL A 53 8.11 15.75 -9.60
CA VAL A 53 7.24 16.73 -10.27
C VAL A 53 7.75 18.16 -10.05
N ASP A 54 8.18 18.50 -8.84
CA ASP A 54 8.65 19.85 -8.55
C ASP A 54 9.96 20.19 -9.25
N ILE A 55 10.88 19.23 -9.38
CA ILE A 55 12.10 19.36 -10.20
C ILE A 55 11.75 19.55 -11.68
N LEU A 56 10.75 18.85 -12.22
CA LEU A 56 10.32 19.04 -13.61
C LEU A 56 9.71 20.43 -13.85
N LYS A 57 8.97 20.97 -12.87
CA LYS A 57 8.49 22.34 -12.93
C LYS A 57 9.67 23.32 -12.91
N ILE A 58 10.66 23.12 -12.02
CA ILE A 58 11.88 23.95 -11.99
C ILE A 58 12.61 23.88 -13.34
N ASN A 59 12.74 22.70 -13.94
CA ASN A 59 13.36 22.54 -15.26
C ASN A 59 12.64 23.37 -16.33
N LYS A 60 11.30 23.34 -16.33
CA LYS A 60 10.50 24.19 -17.22
C LYS A 60 10.79 25.68 -16.99
N ASP A 61 10.84 26.12 -15.74
CA ASP A 61 11.11 27.52 -15.39
C ASP A 61 12.53 27.96 -15.82
N ILE A 62 13.53 27.08 -15.72
CA ILE A 62 14.90 27.33 -16.22
C ILE A 62 14.92 27.49 -17.74
N VAL A 63 14.19 26.63 -18.48
CA VAL A 63 14.08 26.74 -19.94
C VAL A 63 13.36 28.04 -20.35
N GLU A 64 12.29 28.41 -19.65
CA GLU A 64 11.60 29.68 -19.87
C GLU A 64 12.50 30.88 -19.55
N MET A 65 13.27 30.80 -18.47
CA MET A 65 14.24 31.83 -18.09
C MET A 65 15.34 31.98 -19.15
N GLN A 66 15.86 30.88 -19.71
CA GLN A 66 16.84 30.93 -20.81
C GLN A 66 16.28 31.64 -22.06
N ARG A 67 14.98 31.44 -22.34
CA ARG A 67 14.29 32.18 -23.40
C ARG A 67 14.21 33.66 -23.07
N ASP A 68 13.83 34.01 -21.84
CA ASP A 68 13.73 35.40 -21.40
C ASP A 68 15.11 36.11 -21.42
N ILE A 69 16.20 35.42 -21.09
CA ILE A 69 17.59 35.92 -21.21
C ILE A 69 17.92 36.24 -22.67
N SER A 70 17.49 35.38 -23.60
CA SER A 70 17.67 35.61 -25.03
C SER A 70 16.90 36.85 -25.50
N VAL A 71 15.66 37.03 -25.01
CA VAL A 71 14.83 38.22 -25.25
C VAL A 71 15.46 39.48 -24.65
N TYR A 72 16.00 39.39 -23.44
CA TYR A 72 16.75 40.49 -22.81
C TYR A 72 17.97 40.88 -23.65
N GLY A 73 18.70 39.92 -24.21
CA GLY A 73 19.86 40.21 -25.06
C GLY A 73 19.55 40.97 -26.34
N ALA A 74 18.34 40.83 -26.86
CA ALA A 74 17.84 41.57 -28.02
C ALA A 74 17.24 42.94 -27.63
N SER A 75 16.54 43.02 -26.49
CA SER A 75 15.76 44.21 -26.12
C SER A 75 16.41 45.16 -25.12
N GLY A 76 17.28 44.66 -24.23
CA GLY A 76 17.79 45.41 -23.07
C GLY A 76 16.73 45.81 -22.04
N SER A 77 15.54 45.23 -22.12
CA SER A 77 14.38 45.66 -21.32
C SER A 77 14.56 45.39 -19.82
N ALA A 78 14.55 46.45 -19.01
CA ALA A 78 14.63 46.34 -17.55
C ALA A 78 13.49 45.51 -16.93
N PRO A 79 12.22 45.62 -17.39
CA PRO A 79 11.15 44.70 -16.98
C PRO A 79 11.45 43.23 -17.24
N VAL A 80 12.05 42.89 -18.40
CA VAL A 80 12.42 41.50 -18.73
C VAL A 80 13.52 41.02 -17.78
N PHE A 81 14.53 41.85 -17.50
CA PHE A 81 15.57 41.50 -16.53
C PHE A 81 15.00 41.29 -15.11
N LYS A 82 14.06 42.13 -14.68
CA LYS A 82 13.38 41.95 -13.39
C LYS A 82 12.62 40.62 -13.34
N LYS A 83 11.92 40.25 -14.42
CA LYS A 83 11.22 38.96 -14.54
C LYS A 83 12.18 37.77 -14.40
N ILE A 84 13.34 37.84 -15.07
CA ILE A 84 14.39 36.81 -14.97
C ILE A 84 14.83 36.61 -13.51
N MET A 85 15.13 37.71 -12.80
CA MET A 85 15.57 37.65 -11.40
C MET A 85 14.48 37.08 -10.48
N VAL A 86 13.23 37.51 -10.63
CA VAL A 86 12.11 36.98 -9.83
C VAL A 86 11.93 35.47 -10.05
N ASN A 87 12.04 35.01 -11.30
CA ASN A 87 11.99 33.58 -11.61
C ASN A 87 13.17 32.82 -11.00
N PHE A 88 14.38 33.40 -11.06
CA PHE A 88 15.58 32.82 -10.46
C PHE A 88 15.43 32.64 -8.94
N ASP A 89 15.01 33.68 -8.22
CA ASP A 89 14.83 33.62 -6.75
C ASP A 89 13.79 32.55 -6.34
N SER A 90 12.73 32.39 -7.15
CA SER A 90 11.72 31.35 -6.98
C SER A 90 12.29 29.95 -7.20
N ILE A 91 13.09 29.75 -8.25
CA ILE A 91 13.78 28.49 -8.54
C ILE A 91 14.74 28.12 -7.40
N GLU A 92 15.56 29.06 -6.96
CA GLU A 92 16.53 28.87 -5.87
C GLU A 92 15.84 28.45 -4.57
N SER A 93 14.77 29.16 -4.19
CA SER A 93 13.99 28.86 -2.98
C SER A 93 13.35 27.47 -3.02
N ARG A 94 12.73 27.11 -4.14
CA ARG A 94 12.07 25.79 -4.31
C ARG A 94 13.08 24.66 -4.32
N LEU A 95 14.24 24.85 -4.94
CA LEU A 95 15.30 23.84 -4.96
C LEU A 95 15.93 23.65 -3.57
N ALA A 96 16.10 24.74 -2.81
CA ALA A 96 16.57 24.66 -1.42
C ALA A 96 15.59 23.87 -0.52
N GLU A 97 14.28 24.09 -0.67
CA GLU A 97 13.26 23.34 0.07
C GLU A 97 13.30 21.83 -0.24
N ILE A 98 13.45 21.46 -1.51
CA ILE A 98 13.59 20.06 -1.94
C ILE A 98 14.87 19.43 -1.34
N THR A 99 15.96 20.19 -1.30
CA THR A 99 17.26 19.72 -0.79
C THR A 99 17.21 19.43 0.71
N LEU A 100 16.46 20.23 1.49
CA LEU A 100 16.27 20.00 2.93
C LEU A 100 15.46 18.74 3.24
N LYS A 101 14.51 18.38 2.39
CA LYS A 101 13.60 17.24 2.59
C LYS A 101 14.16 15.90 2.13
N ASN A 102 15.12 15.88 1.20
CA ASN A 102 15.63 14.66 0.56
C ASN A 102 17.03 14.26 1.06
N THR A 103 17.13 13.16 1.82
CA THR A 103 18.36 12.79 2.55
C THR A 103 19.17 11.60 2.00
N VAL A 104 18.72 10.84 0.99
CA VAL A 104 19.35 9.53 0.69
C VAL A 104 19.70 9.30 -0.79
N GLY A 105 20.92 8.79 -1.02
CA GLY A 105 21.30 8.05 -2.24
C GLY A 105 21.55 8.87 -3.52
N ARG A 106 21.29 8.25 -4.67
CA ARG A 106 21.50 8.82 -6.03
C ARG A 106 20.67 10.08 -6.29
N THR A 107 19.48 10.17 -5.71
CA THR A 107 18.61 11.36 -5.76
C THR A 107 19.33 12.61 -5.23
N LYS A 108 20.07 12.46 -4.12
CA LYS A 108 20.85 13.56 -3.53
C LYS A 108 21.97 14.03 -4.45
N ALA A 109 22.62 13.13 -5.20
CA ALA A 109 23.66 13.50 -6.15
C ALA A 109 23.11 14.36 -7.29
N HIS A 110 21.96 13.99 -7.87
CA HIS A 110 21.29 14.79 -8.90
C HIS A 110 20.86 16.16 -8.37
N ILE A 111 20.24 16.22 -7.19
CA ILE A 111 19.78 17.48 -6.56
C ILE A 111 20.97 18.40 -6.24
N ASN A 112 22.08 17.84 -5.73
CA ASN A 112 23.29 18.61 -5.47
C ASN A 112 23.89 19.19 -6.77
N GLY A 113 23.94 18.39 -7.84
CA GLY A 113 24.38 18.85 -9.16
C GLY A 113 23.49 20.00 -9.66
N MET A 114 22.17 19.84 -9.59
CA MET A 114 21.21 20.90 -9.93
C MET A 114 21.42 22.17 -9.09
N THR A 115 21.70 22.03 -7.80
CA THR A 115 21.93 23.17 -6.89
C THR A 115 23.20 23.93 -7.28
N GLN A 116 24.28 23.22 -7.62
CA GLN A 116 25.50 23.84 -8.14
C GLN A 116 25.27 24.57 -9.46
N LEU A 117 24.45 23.99 -10.36
CA LEU A 117 24.08 24.64 -11.62
C LEU A 117 23.27 25.92 -11.39
N VAL A 118 22.28 25.88 -10.51
CA VAL A 118 21.49 27.08 -10.16
C VAL A 118 22.38 28.15 -9.53
N SER A 119 23.30 27.78 -8.63
CA SER A 119 24.28 28.73 -8.08
C SER A 119 25.14 29.38 -9.17
N ARG A 120 25.68 28.59 -10.10
CA ARG A 120 26.47 29.09 -11.24
C ARG A 120 25.64 30.00 -12.14
N TYR A 121 24.37 29.65 -12.35
CA TYR A 121 23.41 30.45 -13.10
C TYR A 121 23.21 31.83 -12.45
N GLY A 122 23.08 31.88 -11.12
CA GLY A 122 22.98 33.12 -10.34
C GLY A 122 24.19 34.02 -10.48
N ASP A 123 25.40 33.45 -10.44
CA ASP A 123 26.64 34.22 -10.66
C ASP A 123 26.73 34.77 -12.09
N ASN A 124 26.31 33.98 -13.08
CA ASN A 124 26.23 34.43 -14.47
C ASN A 124 25.20 35.56 -14.66
N LEU A 125 24.05 35.51 -13.97
CA LEU A 125 23.03 36.56 -13.99
C LEU A 125 23.54 37.90 -13.44
N LYS A 126 24.37 37.89 -12.38
CA LYS A 126 25.00 39.11 -11.84
C LYS A 126 25.88 39.79 -12.89
N VAL A 127 26.61 39.01 -13.69
CA VAL A 127 27.52 39.52 -14.73
C VAL A 127 26.79 39.86 -16.04
N LEU A 128 25.63 39.25 -16.30
CA LEU A 128 24.84 39.45 -17.53
C LEU A 128 24.49 40.91 -17.79
N LYS A 129 23.94 41.60 -16.78
CA LYS A 129 23.55 43.01 -16.90
C LYS A 129 24.75 43.92 -17.16
N LEU A 130 25.87 43.65 -16.50
CA LEU A 130 27.12 44.40 -16.68
C LEU A 130 27.62 44.26 -18.12
N ARG A 131 27.74 43.02 -18.63
CA ARG A 131 28.20 42.76 -20.00
C ARG A 131 27.27 43.36 -21.04
N PHE A 132 25.95 43.27 -20.83
CA PHE A 132 24.98 43.91 -21.70
C PHE A 132 25.19 45.42 -21.76
N THR A 133 25.32 46.07 -20.60
CA THR A 133 25.49 47.53 -20.51
C THR A 133 26.78 47.98 -21.20
N GLN A 134 27.89 47.29 -20.96
CA GLN A 134 29.18 47.57 -21.61
C GLN A 134 29.09 47.42 -23.13
N ARG A 135 28.54 46.29 -23.61
CA ARG A 135 28.28 46.05 -25.03
C ARG A 135 27.45 47.17 -25.64
N ASN A 136 26.36 47.54 -24.98
CA ASN A 136 25.43 48.55 -25.48
C ASN A 136 26.04 49.96 -25.48
N ASN A 137 26.87 50.30 -24.50
CA ASN A 137 27.57 51.59 -24.48
C ASN A 137 28.51 51.73 -25.68
N LEU A 138 29.28 50.69 -25.99
CA LEU A 138 30.21 50.69 -27.10
C LEU A 138 29.48 50.76 -28.46
N ILE A 139 28.44 49.94 -28.64
CA ILE A 139 27.74 49.79 -29.93
C ILE A 139 26.74 50.92 -30.19
N GLU A 140 25.93 51.29 -29.20
CA GLU A 140 24.79 52.21 -29.38
C GLU A 140 25.14 53.66 -28.99
N LYS A 141 26.30 53.93 -28.39
CA LYS A 141 26.70 55.29 -27.99
C LYS A 141 28.07 55.69 -28.54
N GLU A 142 29.13 54.97 -28.17
CA GLU A 142 30.50 55.39 -28.53
C GLU A 142 30.76 55.33 -30.04
N LEU A 143 30.43 54.22 -30.71
CA LEU A 143 30.59 54.10 -32.17
C LEU A 143 29.78 55.16 -32.95
N PRO A 144 28.47 55.35 -32.71
CA PRO A 144 27.70 56.41 -33.35
C PRO A 144 28.26 57.80 -33.07
N GLN A 145 28.70 58.08 -31.84
CA GLN A 145 29.25 59.40 -31.51
C GLN A 145 30.54 59.70 -32.28
N ILE A 146 31.43 58.73 -32.43
CA ILE A 146 32.67 58.89 -33.21
C ILE A 146 32.32 59.13 -34.68
N TYR A 147 31.41 58.34 -35.24
CA TYR A 147 30.91 58.50 -36.60
C TYR A 147 30.30 59.89 -36.83
N LEU A 148 29.39 60.34 -35.96
CA LEU A 148 28.75 61.65 -36.05
C LEU A 148 29.78 62.78 -36.00
N ASN A 149 30.74 62.71 -35.09
CA ASN A 149 31.80 63.71 -34.98
C ASN A 149 32.69 63.75 -36.23
N ALA A 150 33.00 62.60 -36.82
CA ALA A 150 33.78 62.51 -38.05
C ALA A 150 33.02 63.10 -39.26
N VAL A 151 31.73 62.79 -39.39
CA VAL A 151 30.85 63.35 -40.45
C VAL A 151 30.72 64.86 -40.29
N LEU A 152 30.47 65.37 -39.08
CA LEU A 152 30.38 66.81 -38.82
C LEU A 152 31.68 67.56 -39.16
N LEU A 153 32.84 66.97 -38.86
CA LEU A 153 34.13 67.54 -39.27
C LEU A 153 34.25 67.62 -40.79
N LEU A 154 33.87 66.55 -41.50
CA LEU A 154 33.95 66.50 -42.97
C LEU A 154 32.97 67.47 -43.62
N ASP A 155 31.75 67.62 -43.10
CA ASP A 155 30.78 68.61 -43.59
C ASP A 155 31.27 70.05 -43.36
N ASP A 156 31.85 70.34 -42.19
CA ASP A 156 32.47 71.65 -41.93
C ASP A 156 33.61 71.94 -42.92
N LEU A 157 34.49 70.97 -43.17
CA LEU A 157 35.56 71.09 -44.17
C LEU A 157 35.01 71.29 -45.59
N LYS A 158 33.92 70.61 -45.95
CA LYS A 158 33.27 70.73 -47.26
C LYS A 158 32.75 72.15 -47.51
N THR A 159 32.19 72.79 -46.49
CA THR A 159 31.66 74.17 -46.61
C THR A 159 32.76 75.22 -46.72
N LYS A 160 33.91 75.00 -46.08
CA LYS A 160 35.06 75.94 -46.07
C LYS A 160 35.97 75.81 -47.29
N THR A 161 35.88 74.70 -48.02
CA THR A 161 36.77 74.39 -49.13
C THR A 161 36.26 74.98 -50.44
N ILE A 162 37.13 75.67 -51.18
CA ILE A 162 36.81 76.26 -52.48
C ILE A 162 37.26 75.36 -53.65
N ASN A 163 38.31 74.55 -53.45
CA ASN A 163 38.89 73.64 -54.46
C ASN A 163 37.98 72.44 -54.76
N THR A 164 37.69 72.21 -56.04
CA THR A 164 36.87 71.09 -56.53
C THR A 164 37.46 69.72 -56.19
N ASN A 165 38.79 69.56 -56.26
CA ASN A 165 39.44 68.28 -55.96
C ASN A 165 39.33 67.93 -54.46
N ASP A 166 39.52 68.92 -53.60
CA ASP A 166 39.35 68.75 -52.15
C ASP A 166 37.87 68.45 -51.81
N LYS A 167 36.91 69.07 -52.50
CA LYS A 167 35.47 68.77 -52.34
C LYS A 167 35.12 67.34 -52.74
N LEU A 168 35.69 66.84 -53.83
CA LEU A 168 35.51 65.45 -54.29
C LEU A 168 36.07 64.47 -53.24
N LEU A 169 37.30 64.72 -52.78
CA LEU A 169 37.94 63.90 -51.76
C LEU A 169 37.09 63.86 -50.48
N ILE A 170 36.63 65.01 -49.98
CA ILE A 170 35.75 65.06 -48.80
C ILE A 170 34.46 64.27 -49.00
N ALA A 171 33.87 64.29 -50.20
CA ALA A 171 32.67 63.50 -50.52
C ALA A 171 32.96 61.99 -50.51
N GLU A 172 34.11 61.55 -51.02
CA GLU A 172 34.55 60.16 -50.94
C GLU A 172 34.74 59.71 -49.49
N TYR A 173 35.39 60.54 -48.66
CA TYR A 173 35.54 60.28 -47.23
C TYR A 173 34.20 60.15 -46.51
N LEU A 174 33.25 61.05 -46.77
CA LEU A 174 31.90 60.98 -46.22
C LEU A 174 31.23 59.65 -46.59
N ASN A 175 31.29 59.25 -47.86
CA ASN A 175 30.73 57.98 -48.31
C ASN A 175 31.39 56.79 -47.59
N LEU A 176 32.72 56.79 -47.46
CA LEU A 176 33.44 55.75 -46.73
C LEU A 176 33.01 55.68 -45.26
N TRP A 177 32.83 56.82 -44.57
CA TRP A 177 32.33 56.84 -43.19
C TRP A 177 30.90 56.31 -43.06
N HIS A 178 30.01 56.62 -44.01
CA HIS A 178 28.65 56.08 -44.04
C HIS A 178 28.66 54.55 -44.22
N VAL A 179 29.43 54.04 -45.18
CA VAL A 179 29.55 52.59 -45.44
C VAL A 179 30.22 51.88 -44.26
N LEU A 180 31.28 52.48 -43.69
CA LEU A 180 31.97 51.97 -42.51
C LEU A 180 31.00 51.76 -41.34
N HIS A 181 30.22 52.79 -41.01
CA HIS A 181 29.32 52.73 -39.88
C HIS A 181 28.18 51.75 -40.14
N HIS A 182 27.61 51.76 -41.35
CA HIS A 182 26.60 50.80 -41.77
C HIS A 182 27.08 49.34 -41.63
N ASP A 183 28.23 49.01 -42.21
CA ASP A 183 28.80 47.67 -42.20
C ASP A 183 29.18 47.23 -40.76
N ALA A 184 29.67 48.17 -39.93
CA ALA A 184 29.95 47.90 -38.53
C ALA A 184 28.68 47.51 -37.76
N ILE A 185 27.57 48.25 -37.95
CA ILE A 185 26.29 47.92 -37.30
C ILE A 185 25.71 46.62 -37.84
N GLN A 186 25.78 46.34 -39.15
CA GLN A 186 25.35 45.06 -39.73
C GLN A 186 26.13 43.88 -39.13
N PHE A 187 27.45 44.01 -39.00
CA PHE A 187 28.29 43.00 -38.36
C PHE A 187 27.90 42.78 -36.89
N LEU A 188 27.79 43.86 -36.11
CA LEU A 188 27.62 43.80 -34.65
C LEU A 188 26.20 43.37 -34.22
N THR A 189 25.17 43.77 -34.96
CA THR A 189 23.77 43.60 -34.56
C THR A 189 23.04 42.53 -35.39
N LYS A 190 23.25 42.49 -36.71
CA LYS A 190 22.56 41.58 -37.63
C LYS A 190 23.30 40.26 -37.89
N LYS A 191 24.49 40.08 -37.30
CA LYS A 191 25.33 38.87 -37.44
C LYS A 191 25.81 38.64 -38.88
N GLU A 192 25.96 39.70 -39.68
CA GLU A 192 26.54 39.62 -41.02
C GLU A 192 28.07 39.55 -40.93
N TYR A 193 28.61 38.38 -40.58
CA TYR A 193 30.04 38.22 -40.25
C TYR A 193 31.01 38.64 -41.37
N ALA A 194 30.58 38.54 -42.63
CA ALA A 194 31.35 38.97 -43.79
C ALA A 194 31.69 40.47 -43.77
N LYS A 195 30.85 41.30 -43.14
CA LYS A 195 31.03 42.76 -43.09
C LYS A 195 32.23 43.21 -42.27
N ARG A 196 32.78 42.36 -41.40
CA ARG A 196 34.01 42.68 -40.64
C ARG A 196 35.19 43.00 -41.55
N ALA A 197 35.39 42.21 -42.61
CA ALA A 197 36.50 42.43 -43.54
C ALA A 197 36.31 43.76 -44.31
N SER A 198 35.06 44.12 -44.61
CA SER A 198 34.71 45.42 -45.21
C SER A 198 35.06 46.57 -44.28
N VAL A 199 34.70 46.48 -42.99
CA VAL A 199 35.02 47.49 -41.97
C VAL A 199 36.53 47.72 -41.87
N GLU A 200 37.32 46.66 -41.73
CA GLU A 200 38.79 46.79 -41.64
C GLU A 200 39.37 47.40 -42.92
N LYS A 201 38.94 46.93 -44.09
CA LYS A 201 39.39 47.48 -45.38
C LYS A 201 39.09 48.97 -45.50
N ILE A 202 37.89 49.41 -45.11
CA ILE A 202 37.51 50.83 -45.15
C ILE A 202 38.36 51.64 -44.17
N LEU A 203 38.59 51.13 -42.96
CA LEU A 203 39.47 51.80 -41.99
C LEU A 203 40.92 51.91 -42.50
N ASP A 204 41.41 50.89 -43.22
CA ASP A 204 42.74 50.93 -43.85
C ASP A 204 42.77 52.00 -44.96
N THR A 205 41.79 52.01 -45.87
CA THR A 205 41.67 53.02 -46.94
C THR A 205 41.57 54.45 -46.39
N LEU A 206 40.77 54.66 -45.34
CA LEU A 206 40.64 55.96 -44.67
C LEU A 206 41.95 56.41 -44.01
N SER A 207 42.79 55.48 -43.57
CA SER A 207 44.08 55.77 -42.95
C SER A 207 45.14 56.12 -44.01
N GLU A 208 45.18 55.38 -45.11
CA GLU A 208 46.14 55.57 -46.22
C GLU A 208 45.92 56.90 -46.96
N ASN A 209 44.67 57.19 -47.33
CA ASN A 209 44.33 58.41 -48.10
C ASN A 209 44.56 59.72 -47.32
N GLY A 210 44.74 59.66 -46.00
CA GLY A 210 44.87 60.83 -45.13
C GLY A 210 46.31 61.17 -44.75
N ALA A 211 47.25 60.27 -45.01
CA ALA A 211 48.64 60.38 -44.56
C ALA A 211 49.41 61.54 -45.24
N ASP A 212 49.06 61.87 -46.49
CA ASP A 212 49.78 62.88 -47.29
C ASP A 212 49.18 64.30 -47.20
N ASN A 213 48.06 64.49 -46.49
CA ASN A 213 47.32 65.75 -46.48
C ASN A 213 47.05 66.26 -45.06
N THR A 214 47.82 67.27 -44.64
CA THR A 214 47.76 67.91 -43.32
C THR A 214 46.36 68.42 -42.95
N LYS A 215 45.48 68.67 -43.93
CA LYS A 215 44.08 69.06 -43.68
C LYS A 215 43.24 67.96 -43.01
N PHE A 216 43.66 66.69 -43.12
CA PHE A 216 42.91 65.52 -42.66
C PHE A 216 43.51 64.84 -41.42
N GLU A 217 44.50 65.45 -40.76
CA GLU A 217 45.15 64.89 -39.56
C GLU A 217 44.13 64.61 -38.42
N LYS A 218 43.17 65.52 -38.21
CA LYS A 218 42.09 65.33 -37.24
C LYS A 218 41.16 64.16 -37.59
N MET A 219 41.02 63.84 -38.88
CA MET A 219 40.20 62.73 -39.34
C MET A 219 40.90 61.39 -39.07
N LEU A 220 42.23 61.31 -39.22
CA LEU A 220 43.01 60.11 -38.86
C LEU A 220 42.85 59.73 -37.37
N ASN A 221 42.74 60.71 -36.48
CA ASN A 221 42.44 60.46 -35.07
C ASN A 221 41.07 59.79 -34.86
N PHE A 222 40.04 60.20 -35.62
CA PHE A 222 38.73 59.56 -35.57
C PHE A 222 38.79 58.13 -36.12
N VAL A 223 39.53 57.88 -37.21
CA VAL A 223 39.71 56.54 -37.77
C VAL A 223 40.37 55.59 -36.76
N SER A 224 41.47 56.03 -36.14
CA SER A 224 42.17 55.26 -35.11
C SER A 224 41.27 54.98 -33.90
N HIS A 225 40.58 56.02 -33.41
CA HIS A 225 39.66 55.87 -32.29
C HIS A 225 38.49 54.92 -32.62
N TYR A 226 37.90 55.05 -33.81
CA TYR A 226 36.83 54.18 -34.27
C TYR A 226 37.30 52.72 -34.35
N ARG A 227 38.51 52.45 -34.87
CA ARG A 227 39.08 51.10 -34.94
C ARG A 227 39.21 50.47 -33.55
N VAL A 228 39.72 51.23 -32.58
CA VAL A 228 39.87 50.75 -31.19
C VAL A 228 38.50 50.44 -30.56
N VAL A 229 37.53 51.35 -30.69
CA VAL A 229 36.18 51.14 -30.13
C VAL A 229 35.45 50.03 -30.85
N PHE A 230 35.63 49.89 -32.16
CA PHE A 230 35.06 48.79 -32.95
C PHE A 230 35.60 47.44 -32.45
N SER A 231 36.92 47.31 -32.30
CA SER A 231 37.55 46.09 -31.76
C SER A 231 37.02 45.75 -30.35
N LYS A 232 36.93 46.75 -29.46
CA LYS A 232 36.31 46.59 -28.14
C LYS A 232 34.85 46.15 -28.23
N SER A 233 34.07 46.71 -29.16
CA SER A 233 32.67 46.33 -29.42
C SER A 233 32.56 44.88 -29.87
N VAL A 234 33.44 44.43 -30.77
CA VAL A 234 33.51 43.02 -31.21
C VAL A 234 33.76 42.10 -30.02
N GLN A 235 34.74 42.44 -29.17
CA GLN A 235 35.08 41.64 -28.00
C GLN A 235 33.93 41.60 -26.99
N ALA A 236 33.34 42.75 -26.66
CA ALA A 236 32.22 42.85 -25.73
C ALA A 236 31.00 42.06 -26.23
N ASN A 237 30.68 42.16 -27.54
CA ASN A 237 29.59 41.40 -28.15
C ASN A 237 29.84 39.89 -28.10
N ARG A 238 31.06 39.44 -28.44
CA ARG A 238 31.44 38.02 -28.33
C ARG A 238 31.35 37.51 -26.90
N ASN A 239 31.86 38.27 -25.93
CA ASN A 239 31.81 37.91 -24.51
C ASN A 239 30.37 37.83 -23.98
N TYR A 240 29.48 38.70 -24.47
CA TYR A 240 28.06 38.65 -24.15
C TYR A 240 27.39 37.42 -24.76
N LEU A 241 27.57 37.20 -26.06
CA LEU A 241 26.96 36.06 -26.78
C LEU A 241 27.47 34.72 -26.27
N SER A 242 28.76 34.63 -25.91
CA SER A 242 29.33 33.42 -25.32
C SER A 242 28.72 33.11 -23.95
N LEU A 243 28.46 34.12 -23.13
CA LEU A 243 27.80 33.93 -21.84
C LEU A 243 26.38 33.38 -22.04
N VAL A 244 25.60 34.03 -22.90
CA VAL A 244 24.17 33.68 -23.09
C VAL A 244 23.97 32.38 -23.85
N ASN A 245 24.63 32.22 -25.00
CA ASN A 245 24.34 31.12 -25.94
C ASN A 245 25.16 29.86 -25.69
N VAL A 246 26.26 29.94 -24.94
CA VAL A 246 27.13 28.79 -24.66
C VAL A 246 27.06 28.43 -23.19
N VAL A 247 27.44 29.35 -22.31
CA VAL A 247 27.56 29.03 -20.87
C VAL A 247 26.19 28.84 -20.23
N MET A 248 25.33 29.85 -20.23
CA MET A 248 24.01 29.77 -19.59
C MET A 248 23.08 28.77 -20.29
N ALA A 249 23.15 28.70 -21.62
CA ALA A 249 22.42 27.67 -22.38
C ALA A 249 22.91 26.26 -22.03
N GLY A 250 24.22 26.07 -21.89
CA GLY A 250 24.83 24.81 -21.46
C GLY A 250 24.38 24.40 -20.06
N ASP A 251 24.39 25.33 -19.10
CA ASP A 251 23.93 25.11 -17.73
C ASP A 251 22.45 24.68 -17.70
N ALA A 252 21.60 25.32 -18.51
CA ALA A 252 20.19 24.96 -18.63
C ALA A 252 19.98 23.55 -19.23
N ILE A 253 20.79 23.18 -20.22
CA ILE A 253 20.76 21.83 -20.82
C ILE A 253 21.26 20.78 -19.82
N GLU A 254 22.33 21.08 -19.08
CA GLU A 254 22.87 20.20 -18.05
C GLU A 254 21.84 19.97 -16.93
N PHE A 255 21.15 21.04 -16.51
CA PHE A 255 20.05 20.94 -15.56
C PHE A 255 18.93 20.02 -16.08
N SER A 256 18.53 20.21 -17.34
CA SER A 256 17.49 19.39 -17.97
C SER A 256 17.89 17.91 -18.06
N THR A 257 19.16 17.64 -18.34
CA THR A 257 19.71 16.27 -18.33
C THR A 257 19.58 15.65 -16.95
N LEU A 258 20.04 16.34 -15.89
CA LEU A 258 19.92 15.86 -14.52
C LEU A 258 18.45 15.69 -14.10
N ALA A 259 17.56 16.59 -14.52
CA ALA A 259 16.13 16.53 -14.18
C ALA A 259 15.47 15.31 -14.82
N ASN A 260 15.82 15.01 -16.08
CA ASN A 260 15.34 13.83 -16.77
C ASN A 260 15.90 12.54 -16.16
N SER A 261 17.19 12.49 -15.83
CA SER A 261 17.80 11.34 -15.15
C SER A 261 17.17 11.09 -13.77
N LEU A 262 16.92 12.15 -13.00
CA LEU A 262 16.20 12.04 -11.71
C LEU A 262 14.78 11.49 -11.90
N ARG A 263 14.06 11.97 -12.92
CA ARG A 263 12.72 11.47 -13.25
C ARG A 263 12.77 9.99 -13.59
N GLU A 264 13.73 9.56 -14.40
CA GLU A 264 13.88 8.16 -14.80
C GLU A 264 14.23 7.24 -13.62
N ASP A 265 15.16 7.67 -12.76
CA ASP A 265 15.48 6.97 -11.51
C ASP A 265 14.24 6.88 -10.60
N SER A 266 13.49 7.97 -10.46
CA SER A 266 12.26 8.01 -9.65
C SER A 266 11.18 7.08 -10.23
N LEU A 267 10.99 7.06 -11.55
CA LEU A 267 10.07 6.13 -12.21
C LEU A 267 10.49 4.66 -12.02
N THR A 268 11.79 4.39 -12.03
CA THR A 268 12.33 3.06 -11.79
C THR A 268 12.09 2.61 -10.35
N GLN A 269 12.33 3.50 -9.38
CA GLN A 269 12.03 3.24 -7.96
C GLN A 269 10.53 3.01 -7.74
N LEU A 270 9.66 3.84 -8.31
CA LEU A 270 8.20 3.68 -8.24
C LEU A 270 7.74 2.33 -8.82
N LYS A 271 8.30 1.93 -9.98
CA LYS A 271 8.05 0.61 -10.56
C LYS A 271 8.51 -0.51 -9.63
N GLN A 272 9.66 -0.37 -8.98
CA GLN A 272 10.18 -1.38 -8.06
C GLN A 272 9.33 -1.47 -6.79
N ILE A 273 8.95 -0.35 -6.18
CA ILE A 273 8.05 -0.30 -5.02
C ILE A 273 6.72 -0.97 -5.38
N LYS A 274 6.13 -0.61 -6.52
CA LYS A 274 4.89 -1.24 -7.01
C LYS A 274 5.04 -2.75 -7.20
N ARG A 275 6.14 -3.21 -7.81
CA ARG A 275 6.41 -4.65 -8.00
C ARG A 275 6.59 -5.38 -6.68
N ASN A 276 7.38 -4.83 -5.77
CA ASN A 276 7.61 -5.40 -4.44
C ASN A 276 6.29 -5.48 -3.65
N ALA A 277 5.49 -4.41 -3.67
CA ALA A 277 4.17 -4.39 -3.05
C ALA A 277 3.24 -5.45 -3.66
N GLN A 278 3.18 -5.53 -4.99
CA GLN A 278 2.35 -6.52 -5.67
C GLN A 278 2.77 -7.96 -5.34
N GLN A 279 4.07 -8.25 -5.36
CA GLN A 279 4.61 -9.57 -5.03
C GLN A 279 4.38 -9.93 -3.55
N ALA A 280 4.49 -8.96 -2.64
CA ALA A 280 4.17 -9.17 -1.23
C ALA A 280 2.67 -9.43 -1.01
N VAL A 281 1.80 -8.74 -1.75
CA VAL A 281 0.34 -8.95 -1.73
C VAL A 281 0.00 -10.34 -2.23
N THR A 282 0.49 -10.77 -3.40
CA THR A 282 0.17 -12.09 -3.97
C THR A 282 0.71 -13.24 -3.12
N MET A 283 1.91 -13.09 -2.55
CA MET A 283 2.46 -14.06 -1.60
C MET A 283 1.59 -14.17 -0.34
N THR A 284 1.13 -13.04 0.19
CA THR A 284 0.24 -13.01 1.37
C THR A 284 -1.12 -13.62 1.07
N GLU A 285 -1.70 -13.31 -0.09
CA GLU A 285 -2.96 -13.88 -0.55
C GLU A 285 -2.86 -15.40 -0.68
N SER A 286 -1.76 -15.89 -1.24
CA SER A 286 -1.48 -17.34 -1.35
C SER A 286 -1.39 -18.01 0.03
N ILE A 287 -0.69 -17.37 0.98
CA ILE A 287 -0.60 -17.86 2.38
C ILE A 287 -1.98 -17.89 3.04
N LEU A 288 -2.77 -16.83 2.88
CA LEU A 288 -4.14 -16.74 3.44
C LEU A 288 -5.05 -17.81 2.84
N ASN A 289 -5.00 -18.04 1.53
CA ASN A 289 -5.80 -19.07 0.86
C ASN A 289 -5.44 -20.48 1.33
N VAL A 290 -4.14 -20.78 1.47
CA VAL A 290 -3.68 -22.06 2.02
C VAL A 290 -4.13 -22.23 3.48
N LEU A 291 -4.01 -21.18 4.30
CA LEU A 291 -4.42 -21.22 5.70
C LEU A 291 -5.94 -21.39 5.82
N ALA A 292 -6.73 -20.69 5.00
CA ALA A 292 -8.18 -20.84 4.94
C ALA A 292 -8.58 -22.26 4.55
N LEU A 293 -7.95 -22.83 3.52
CA LEU A 293 -8.18 -24.22 3.10
C LEU A 293 -7.86 -25.21 4.24
N MET A 294 -6.74 -25.01 4.93
CA MET A 294 -6.35 -25.84 6.08
C MET A 294 -7.36 -25.74 7.23
N VAL A 295 -7.89 -24.55 7.52
CA VAL A 295 -8.93 -24.35 8.53
C VAL A 295 -10.23 -25.04 8.12
N VAL A 296 -10.65 -24.95 6.85
CA VAL A 296 -11.85 -25.64 6.35
C VAL A 296 -11.69 -27.16 6.46
N ILE A 297 -10.56 -27.71 6.00
CA ILE A 297 -10.27 -29.15 6.11
C ILE A 297 -10.27 -29.57 7.58
N TYR A 298 -9.67 -28.78 8.47
CA TYR A 298 -9.67 -29.04 9.90
C TYR A 298 -11.07 -29.07 10.50
N ILE A 299 -11.94 -28.10 10.16
CA ILE A 299 -13.33 -28.05 10.62
C ILE A 299 -14.11 -29.27 10.11
N VAL A 300 -13.95 -29.66 8.85
CA VAL A 300 -14.61 -30.85 8.28
C VAL A 300 -14.13 -32.12 8.98
N ALA A 301 -12.82 -32.29 9.17
CA ALA A 301 -12.25 -33.42 9.88
C ALA A 301 -12.73 -33.50 11.34
N LEU A 302 -12.79 -32.36 12.03
CA LEU A 302 -13.31 -32.24 13.39
C LEU A 302 -14.79 -32.61 13.46
N SER A 303 -15.59 -32.11 12.51
CA SER A 303 -17.02 -32.40 12.39
C SER A 303 -17.26 -33.90 12.19
N LEU A 304 -16.53 -34.52 11.27
CA LEU A 304 -16.59 -35.97 11.03
C LEU A 304 -16.14 -36.76 12.26
N PHE A 305 -15.05 -36.34 12.92
CA PHE A 305 -14.56 -37.00 14.13
C PHE A 305 -15.62 -37.01 15.23
N PHE A 306 -16.21 -35.85 15.54
CA PHE A 306 -17.26 -35.76 16.55
C PHE A 306 -18.54 -36.46 16.11
N HIS A 307 -18.94 -36.34 14.84
CA HIS A 307 -20.09 -37.07 14.31
C HIS A 307 -19.94 -38.57 14.51
N LEU A 308 -18.78 -39.15 14.18
CA LEU A 308 -18.52 -40.58 14.36
C LEU A 308 -18.38 -40.97 15.84
N GLN A 309 -17.77 -40.13 16.67
CA GLN A 309 -17.55 -40.40 18.09
C GLN A 309 -18.83 -40.33 18.94
N ILE A 310 -19.72 -39.37 18.62
CA ILE A 310 -20.97 -39.11 19.35
C ILE A 310 -22.09 -39.98 18.79
N THR A 311 -22.36 -39.92 17.47
CA THR A 311 -23.50 -40.62 16.85
C THR A 311 -23.43 -42.12 17.06
N ARG A 312 -22.24 -42.74 16.91
CA ARG A 312 -22.09 -44.19 17.12
C ARG A 312 -22.34 -44.57 18.58
N GLY A 313 -21.83 -43.79 19.53
CA GLY A 313 -22.01 -44.05 20.97
C GLY A 313 -23.47 -43.90 21.39
N ILE A 314 -24.14 -42.83 20.96
CA ILE A 314 -25.56 -42.63 21.22
C ILE A 314 -26.39 -43.73 20.56
N LYS A 315 -26.19 -44.04 19.27
CA LYS A 315 -26.97 -45.08 18.57
C LYS A 315 -26.86 -46.45 19.24
N ARG A 316 -25.67 -46.82 19.73
CA ARG A 316 -25.48 -48.07 20.49
C ARG A 316 -26.26 -48.06 21.80
N LEU A 317 -26.20 -46.96 22.56
CA LEU A 317 -26.96 -46.83 23.80
C LEU A 317 -28.47 -46.83 23.54
N THR A 318 -28.94 -46.11 22.52
CA THR A 318 -30.34 -46.12 22.09
C THR A 318 -30.79 -47.54 21.78
N ASN A 319 -30.02 -48.31 21.02
CA ASN A 319 -30.34 -49.71 20.73
C ASN A 319 -30.39 -50.59 22.00
N SER A 320 -29.45 -50.42 22.93
CA SER A 320 -29.51 -51.17 24.20
C SER A 320 -30.78 -50.82 24.99
N PHE A 321 -31.19 -49.55 25.03
CA PHE A 321 -32.43 -49.14 25.70
C PHE A 321 -33.69 -49.62 24.98
N THR A 322 -33.71 -49.70 23.65
CA THR A 322 -34.87 -50.28 22.93
C THR A 322 -35.07 -51.75 23.31
N HIS A 323 -33.99 -52.53 23.42
CA HIS A 323 -34.09 -53.91 23.91
C HIS A 323 -34.66 -53.99 25.35
N PHE A 324 -34.26 -53.07 26.23
CA PHE A 324 -34.80 -53.04 27.59
C PHE A 324 -36.29 -52.69 27.65
N LEU A 325 -36.76 -51.80 26.77
CA LEU A 325 -38.18 -51.47 26.64
C LEU A 325 -39.00 -52.66 26.09
N ASP A 326 -38.41 -53.46 25.21
CA ASP A 326 -39.02 -54.67 24.67
C ASP A 326 -38.95 -55.88 25.63
N GLY A 327 -38.39 -55.69 26.83
CA GLY A 327 -38.31 -56.71 27.89
C GLY A 327 -37.06 -57.60 27.86
N ASP A 328 -36.16 -57.41 26.89
CA ASP A 328 -34.88 -58.12 26.81
C ASP A 328 -33.81 -57.39 27.64
N LEU A 329 -33.76 -57.72 28.93
CA LEU A 329 -32.77 -57.20 29.88
C LEU A 329 -31.41 -57.90 29.78
N GLU A 330 -31.22 -58.89 28.91
CA GLU A 330 -29.93 -59.58 28.75
C GLU A 330 -29.06 -58.94 27.66
N ALA A 331 -29.65 -58.09 26.82
CA ALA A 331 -28.94 -57.38 25.76
C ALA A 331 -27.66 -56.67 26.25
N PRO A 332 -26.56 -56.72 25.47
CA PRO A 332 -25.28 -56.14 25.86
C PRO A 332 -25.32 -54.60 25.83
N ILE A 333 -24.71 -53.99 26.86
CA ILE A 333 -24.46 -52.55 26.90
C ILE A 333 -23.04 -52.29 26.40
N TYR A 334 -22.93 -51.61 25.28
CA TYR A 334 -21.65 -51.23 24.70
C TYR A 334 -21.02 -50.02 25.42
N ASP A 335 -19.73 -49.82 25.24
CA ASP A 335 -18.98 -48.64 25.70
C ASP A 335 -18.83 -48.43 27.24
N LEU A 336 -19.05 -49.46 28.07
CA LEU A 336 -18.88 -49.39 29.54
C LEU A 336 -17.48 -49.00 30.04
N LYS A 337 -16.44 -49.33 29.25
CA LYS A 337 -15.04 -49.00 29.56
C LYS A 337 -14.65 -47.57 29.15
N ARG A 338 -15.55 -46.85 28.46
CA ARG A 338 -15.33 -45.49 28.00
C ARG A 338 -15.29 -44.54 29.21
N LYS A 339 -14.41 -43.54 29.17
CA LYS A 339 -14.12 -42.64 30.30
C LYS A 339 -14.67 -41.22 30.14
N ASP A 340 -15.44 -40.98 29.08
CA ASP A 340 -16.10 -39.71 28.80
C ASP A 340 -17.58 -39.75 29.23
N GLU A 341 -18.31 -38.69 28.92
CA GLU A 341 -19.72 -38.50 29.28
C GLU A 341 -20.62 -39.61 28.70
N ILE A 342 -20.28 -40.16 27.52
CA ILE A 342 -20.99 -41.30 26.93
C ILE A 342 -20.73 -42.58 27.75
N GLY A 343 -19.50 -42.77 28.24
CA GLY A 343 -19.18 -43.87 29.15
C GLY A 343 -19.90 -43.76 30.50
N ILE A 344 -20.08 -42.54 31.01
CA ILE A 344 -20.91 -42.29 32.21
C ILE A 344 -22.36 -42.70 31.93
N LEU A 345 -22.91 -42.33 30.77
CA LEU A 345 -24.26 -42.71 30.35
C LEU A 345 -24.41 -44.24 30.20
N ALA A 346 -23.40 -44.92 29.66
CA ALA A 346 -23.39 -46.39 29.57
C ALA A 346 -23.39 -47.07 30.95
N LYS A 347 -22.64 -46.53 31.92
CA LYS A 347 -22.67 -47.03 33.31
C LYS A 347 -24.01 -46.79 33.97
N ALA A 348 -24.63 -45.63 33.75
CA ALA A 348 -25.97 -45.34 34.24
C ALA A 348 -27.01 -46.29 33.64
N ALA A 349 -26.91 -46.59 32.33
CA ALA A 349 -27.74 -47.59 31.66
C ALA A 349 -27.55 -49.00 32.25
N ASN A 350 -26.32 -49.41 32.58
CA ASN A 350 -26.08 -50.69 33.23
C ASN A 350 -26.70 -50.77 34.63
N LYS A 351 -26.60 -49.69 35.40
CA LYS A 351 -27.23 -49.62 36.72
C LYS A 351 -28.76 -49.65 36.62
N PHE A 352 -29.33 -49.03 35.58
CA PHE A 352 -30.76 -49.12 35.29
C PHE A 352 -31.19 -50.54 34.94
N ARG A 353 -30.40 -51.26 34.13
CA ARG A 353 -30.63 -52.67 33.82
C ARG A 353 -30.62 -53.55 35.07
N GLU A 354 -29.61 -53.41 35.92
CA GLU A 354 -29.51 -54.14 37.19
C GLU A 354 -30.75 -53.92 38.06
N LEU A 355 -31.13 -52.66 38.29
CA LEU A 355 -32.31 -52.32 39.08
C LEU A 355 -33.61 -52.87 38.45
N SER A 356 -33.71 -52.86 37.12
CA SER A 356 -34.90 -53.39 36.42
C SER A 356 -34.99 -54.91 36.54
N LYS A 357 -33.85 -55.61 36.52
CA LYS A 357 -33.78 -57.06 36.74
C LYS A 357 -34.16 -57.40 38.18
N ASP A 358 -33.58 -56.72 39.16
CA ASP A 358 -33.91 -56.91 40.58
C ASP A 358 -35.40 -56.68 40.84
N LEU A 359 -35.98 -55.65 40.22
CA LEU A 359 -37.41 -55.36 40.32
C LEU A 359 -38.27 -56.46 39.66
N SER A 360 -37.85 -56.98 38.51
CA SER A 360 -38.53 -58.09 37.83
C SER A 360 -38.50 -59.37 38.66
N GLU A 361 -37.35 -59.72 39.23
CA GLU A 361 -37.19 -60.87 40.12
C GLU A 361 -37.99 -60.72 41.41
N ALA A 362 -37.98 -59.53 42.03
CA ALA A 362 -38.79 -59.23 43.21
C ALA A 362 -40.30 -59.34 42.90
N LYS A 363 -40.73 -58.86 41.72
CA LYS A 363 -42.12 -58.99 41.25
C LYS A 363 -42.49 -60.47 41.06
N GLN A 364 -41.66 -61.26 40.38
CA GLN A 364 -41.91 -62.70 40.20
C GLN A 364 -41.96 -63.45 41.54
N SER A 365 -41.08 -63.12 42.49
CA SER A 365 -41.11 -63.70 43.83
C SER A 365 -42.38 -63.33 44.61
N ALA A 366 -42.84 -62.07 44.50
CA ALA A 366 -44.09 -61.63 45.10
C ALA A 366 -45.31 -62.30 44.46
N GLU A 367 -45.33 -62.46 43.13
CA GLU A 367 -46.38 -63.17 42.40
C GLU A 367 -46.40 -64.66 42.76
N HIS A 368 -45.24 -65.31 42.83
CA HIS A 368 -45.11 -66.70 43.28
C HIS A 368 -45.59 -66.87 44.72
N THR A 369 -45.17 -65.98 45.63
CA THR A 369 -45.63 -65.98 47.03
C THR A 369 -47.15 -65.79 47.11
N THR A 370 -47.71 -64.89 46.31
CA THR A 370 -49.15 -64.64 46.24
C THR A 370 -49.89 -65.85 45.69
N LYS A 371 -49.35 -66.52 44.67
CA LYS A 371 -49.91 -67.74 44.09
C LYS A 371 -49.87 -68.90 45.10
N VAL A 372 -48.73 -69.16 45.74
CA VAL A 372 -48.59 -70.21 46.78
C VAL A 372 -49.51 -69.92 47.97
N LYS A 373 -49.62 -68.66 48.41
CA LYS A 373 -50.57 -68.27 49.46
C LYS A 373 -52.01 -68.54 49.02
N SER A 374 -52.35 -68.23 47.78
CA SER A 374 -53.69 -68.46 47.23
C SER A 374 -54.00 -69.96 47.12
N GLU A 375 -53.06 -70.77 46.64
CA GLU A 375 -53.17 -72.24 46.57
C GLU A 375 -53.26 -72.86 47.96
N PHE A 376 -52.45 -72.42 48.92
CA PHE A 376 -52.53 -72.85 50.31
C PHE A 376 -53.87 -72.50 50.94
N LEU A 377 -54.35 -71.27 50.77
CA LEU A 377 -55.66 -70.86 51.30
C LEU A 377 -56.81 -71.63 50.63
N ALA A 378 -56.72 -71.91 49.33
CA ALA A 378 -57.70 -72.73 48.62
C ALA A 378 -57.71 -74.18 49.14
N ASN A 379 -56.54 -74.78 49.32
CA ASN A 379 -56.39 -76.13 49.88
C ASN A 379 -56.86 -76.20 51.34
N MET A 380 -56.47 -75.24 52.19
CA MET A 380 -56.96 -75.15 53.57
C MET A 380 -58.49 -74.95 53.64
N SER A 381 -59.05 -74.16 52.73
CA SER A 381 -60.51 -74.01 52.64
C SER A 381 -61.18 -75.34 52.29
N HIS A 382 -60.55 -76.16 51.44
CA HIS A 382 -61.01 -77.50 51.10
C HIS A 382 -60.92 -78.47 52.30
N GLU A 383 -59.78 -78.48 52.99
CA GLU A 383 -59.49 -79.32 54.16
C GLU A 383 -60.40 -79.01 55.36
N ILE A 384 -60.80 -77.75 55.57
CA ILE A 384 -61.71 -77.34 56.65
C ILE A 384 -63.18 -77.61 56.30
N ARG A 385 -63.57 -77.48 55.02
CA ARG A 385 -64.95 -77.71 54.57
C ARG A 385 -65.38 -79.16 54.78
N THR A 386 -64.48 -80.12 54.60
CA THR A 386 -64.74 -81.55 54.75
C THR A 386 -65.19 -81.95 56.17
N PRO A 387 -64.45 -81.65 57.26
CA PRO A 387 -64.90 -81.92 58.63
C PRO A 387 -66.09 -81.06 59.03
N MET A 388 -66.17 -79.80 58.58
CA MET A 388 -67.30 -78.92 58.90
C MET A 388 -68.62 -79.45 58.31
N ASN A 389 -68.59 -80.02 57.09
CA ASN A 389 -69.75 -80.71 56.51
C ASN A 389 -70.09 -81.99 57.28
N GLY A 390 -69.10 -82.70 57.83
CA GLY A 390 -69.31 -83.84 58.73
C GLY A 390 -70.03 -83.46 60.02
N ILE A 391 -69.58 -82.38 60.69
CA ILE A 391 -70.19 -81.87 61.93
C ILE A 391 -71.60 -81.31 61.66
N LEU A 392 -71.80 -80.54 60.58
CA LEU A 392 -73.11 -80.01 60.19
C LEU A 392 -74.08 -81.16 59.82
N GLY A 393 -73.57 -82.24 59.21
CA GLY A 393 -74.31 -83.47 58.96
C GLY A 393 -74.79 -84.15 60.25
N MET A 394 -73.91 -84.28 61.25
CA MET A 394 -74.27 -84.78 62.57
C MET A 394 -75.27 -83.86 63.29
N ALA A 395 -75.08 -82.55 63.25
CA ALA A 395 -76.00 -81.58 63.85
C ALA A 395 -77.39 -81.61 63.21
N ARG A 396 -77.49 -81.78 61.87
CA ARG A 396 -78.78 -81.97 61.17
C ARG A 396 -79.48 -83.26 61.58
N GLN A 397 -78.74 -84.35 61.75
CA GLN A 397 -79.25 -85.62 62.26
C GLN A 397 -79.83 -85.46 63.68
N MET A 398 -79.12 -84.77 64.57
CA MET A 398 -79.61 -84.47 65.92
C MET A 398 -80.84 -83.55 65.92
N SER A 399 -80.97 -82.62 64.97
CA SER A 399 -82.15 -81.72 64.88
C SER A 399 -83.41 -82.39 64.33
N ARG A 400 -83.29 -83.57 63.69
CA ARG A 400 -84.40 -84.29 63.06
C ARG A 400 -85.02 -85.38 63.94
N THR A 401 -84.52 -85.59 65.16
CA THR A 401 -85.09 -86.57 66.10
C THR A 401 -86.03 -85.89 67.08
N THR A 402 -87.31 -86.23 67.04
CA THR A 402 -88.30 -85.93 68.09
C THR A 402 -88.02 -86.80 69.32
N LEU A 403 -87.68 -86.18 70.45
CA LEU A 403 -87.44 -86.87 71.72
C LEU A 403 -88.77 -87.34 72.33
N THR A 404 -89.03 -88.64 72.33
CA THR A 404 -90.07 -89.28 73.13
C THR A 404 -89.49 -90.44 73.94
N GLN A 405 -89.87 -90.48 75.23
CA GLN A 405 -89.34 -91.28 76.34
C GLN A 405 -89.20 -92.79 76.02
N ASN A 406 -87.96 -93.24 75.81
CA ASN A 406 -87.38 -94.53 76.21
C ASN A 406 -86.14 -94.85 75.36
N ALA A 407 -84.99 -94.29 75.72
CA ALA A 407 -83.69 -94.79 75.28
C ALA A 407 -82.61 -94.32 76.27
N THR A 408 -82.11 -95.26 77.08
CA THR A 408 -80.95 -95.08 77.96
C THR A 408 -79.63 -95.23 77.19
N PRO A 409 -78.53 -94.61 77.67
CA PRO A 409 -77.46 -94.07 76.84
C PRO A 409 -76.31 -95.07 76.55
N HIS A 410 -75.53 -94.74 75.52
CA HIS A 410 -74.30 -95.37 74.99
C HIS A 410 -74.44 -96.14 73.67
N THR A 411 -74.84 -95.42 72.62
CA THR A 411 -74.59 -95.82 71.22
C THR A 411 -73.11 -95.59 70.88
N VAL A 412 -72.31 -96.67 70.91
CA VAL A 412 -70.97 -96.68 70.31
C VAL A 412 -71.13 -96.76 68.80
N PHE A 413 -71.00 -95.63 68.10
CA PHE A 413 -70.90 -95.61 66.65
C PHE A 413 -69.52 -96.12 66.22
N ARG A 414 -69.50 -97.33 65.68
CA ARG A 414 -68.34 -97.95 65.05
C ARG A 414 -68.06 -97.23 63.73
N CYS A 415 -67.04 -96.37 63.71
CA CYS A 415 -66.59 -95.72 62.49
C CYS A 415 -65.70 -96.70 61.69
N LYS A 416 -66.18 -97.09 60.50
CA LYS A 416 -65.42 -97.86 59.51
C LYS A 416 -64.59 -96.85 58.71
N LEU A 417 -63.30 -96.75 59.00
CA LEU A 417 -62.37 -96.03 58.13
C LEU A 417 -62.10 -96.90 56.91
N ILE A 418 -62.69 -96.49 55.78
CA ILE A 418 -62.23 -96.84 54.44
C ILE A 418 -61.08 -95.88 54.16
N SER A 419 -59.87 -96.43 54.02
CA SER A 419 -58.70 -95.75 53.52
C SER A 419 -58.54 -96.15 52.07
N ASP A 420 -58.93 -95.26 51.14
CA ASP A 420 -58.51 -95.31 49.75
C ASP A 420 -58.20 -93.87 49.30
N TYR A 421 -56.96 -93.69 48.85
CA TYR A 421 -56.31 -92.53 48.20
C TYR A 421 -55.86 -91.33 49.03
#